data_AF-A0A8U0U791-F1
#
_entry.id   AF-A0A8U0U791-F1
#
_cell.length_a   1.000
_cell.length_b   1.000
_cell.length_c   1.000
_cell.angle_alpha   90.00
_cell.angle_beta   90.00
_cell.angle_gamma   90.00
#
_symmetry.space_group_name_H-M   'P 1'
#
loop_
_entity.id
_entity.type
_entity.pdbx_description
1 polymer ?
#
loop_
_entity_poly.entity_id
_entity_poly.type
_entity_poly.pdbx_seq_one_letter_code
_entity_poly.pdbx_strand_id
1 'polypeptide(L)'
;MCFRDMMHVTYEERDLSFTVDGYQANPKLSVIVLHPNRTWEKMGRWENGTLSLMFPVWPRYNSWGDEEADENHLSIVTLEEKPFVVVDNVDILTGTCMRNSVPCRKHVKELNSTKDGGSYIKQCCKGFCIDILKKIARNVKFTFDLYLVTNGKHGKKINNVWNGMVGEVIEKKAAMAVGSLTINEERSEVIDFSVPFVETGISVMVARSNGTVSPSAFL
;
A
#
# COMPACT_ATOMS: atom_id res chain seq x y z
N MET A 1 -47.84 6.95 22.06
CA MET A 1 -46.95 7.89 22.77
C MET A 1 -45.57 7.30 23.04
N CYS A 2 -45.45 6.08 23.58
CA CYS A 2 -44.14 5.47 23.89
C CYS A 2 -43.14 5.30 22.72
N PHE A 3 -43.62 5.16 21.48
CA PHE A 3 -42.73 5.00 20.31
C PHE A 3 -41.83 6.22 20.08
N ARG A 4 -42.32 7.42 20.42
CA ARG A 4 -41.56 8.66 20.26
C ARG A 4 -40.46 8.80 21.32
N ASP A 5 -40.70 8.25 22.51
CA ASP A 5 -39.76 8.28 23.64
C ASP A 5 -38.64 7.24 23.48
N MET A 6 -38.87 6.18 22.69
CA MET A 6 -37.84 5.17 22.37
C MET A 6 -36.82 5.62 21.31
N MET A 7 -37.08 6.72 20.60
CA MET A 7 -36.17 7.21 19.55
C MET A 7 -34.86 7.76 20.12
N HIS A 8 -34.90 8.31 21.33
CA HIS A 8 -33.77 8.96 21.98
C HIS A 8 -33.59 8.40 23.39
N VAL A 9 -32.76 7.36 23.51
CA VAL A 9 -32.50 6.69 24.78
C VAL A 9 -31.01 6.74 25.06
N THR A 10 -30.64 7.39 26.16
CA THR A 10 -29.27 7.39 26.68
C THR A 10 -29.24 6.69 28.02
N TYR A 11 -28.27 5.81 28.22
CA TYR A 11 -28.11 5.06 29.45
C TYR A 11 -26.63 4.84 29.73
N GLU A 12 -26.17 5.16 30.95
CA GLU A 12 -24.75 5.04 31.34
C GLU A 12 -23.78 5.65 30.31
N GLU A 13 -24.06 6.89 29.88
CA GLU A 13 -23.26 7.63 28.88
C GLU A 13 -23.15 6.96 27.49
N ARG A 14 -23.96 5.93 27.24
CA ARG A 14 -24.07 5.26 25.94
C ARG A 14 -25.34 5.69 25.22
N ASP A 15 -25.19 5.99 23.94
CA ASP A 15 -26.32 6.23 23.05
C ASP A 15 -26.93 4.89 22.61
N LEU A 16 -28.17 4.66 23.03
CA LEU A 16 -28.98 3.48 22.70
C LEU A 16 -30.21 3.87 21.87
N SER A 17 -30.15 5.02 21.19
CA SER A 17 -31.22 5.54 20.33
C SER A 17 -31.59 4.54 19.23
N PHE A 18 -32.84 4.60 18.78
CA PHE A 18 -33.39 3.74 17.73
C PHE A 18 -33.83 4.58 16.52
N THR A 19 -33.75 3.97 15.34
CA THR A 19 -34.25 4.48 14.07
C THR A 19 -35.77 4.30 13.97
N VAL A 20 -36.39 4.99 13.01
CA VAL A 20 -37.83 4.86 12.74
C VAL A 20 -38.24 3.43 12.37
N ASP A 21 -37.31 2.66 11.81
CA ASP A 21 -37.51 1.26 11.43
C ASP A 21 -37.30 0.28 12.61
N GLY A 22 -36.96 0.79 13.81
CA GLY A 22 -36.80 0.00 15.03
C GLY A 22 -35.41 -0.60 15.24
N TYR A 23 -34.42 -0.31 14.39
CA TYR A 23 -33.02 -0.70 14.59
C TYR A 23 -32.28 0.31 15.47
N GLN A 24 -31.26 -0.13 16.21
CA GLN A 24 -30.39 0.79 16.93
C GLN A 24 -29.68 1.75 15.96
N ALA A 25 -29.68 3.05 16.28
CA ALA A 25 -29.12 4.10 15.41
C ALA A 25 -27.59 4.04 15.33
N ASN A 26 -26.91 3.78 16.46
CA ASN A 26 -25.45 3.78 16.56
C ASN A 26 -24.91 2.48 17.21
N PRO A 27 -25.08 1.30 16.59
CA PRO A 27 -24.64 0.04 17.18
C PRO A 27 -23.10 -0.10 17.12
N LYS A 28 -22.53 -0.69 18.17
CA LYS A 28 -21.11 -1.11 18.18
C LYS A 28 -21.02 -2.52 17.60
N LEU A 29 -20.40 -2.67 16.44
CA LEU A 29 -20.28 -3.97 15.76
C LEU A 29 -18.83 -4.48 15.85
N SER A 30 -18.66 -5.79 15.78
CA SER A 30 -17.34 -6.43 15.63
C SER A 30 -17.26 -7.09 14.26
N VAL A 31 -16.16 -6.87 13.54
CA VAL A 31 -15.87 -7.57 12.28
C VAL A 31 -15.19 -8.88 12.62
N ILE A 32 -15.69 -9.98 12.09
CA ILE A 32 -15.16 -11.33 12.29
C ILE A 32 -14.87 -11.98 10.95
N VAL A 33 -13.82 -12.78 10.87
CA VAL A 33 -13.46 -13.57 9.69
C VAL A 33 -13.43 -15.04 10.07
N LEU A 34 -13.95 -15.88 9.20
CA LEU A 34 -13.92 -17.33 9.33
C LEU A 34 -12.65 -17.87 8.68
N HIS A 35 -11.81 -18.53 9.46
CA HIS A 35 -10.61 -19.20 8.96
C HIS A 35 -10.93 -20.56 8.32
N PRO A 36 -10.04 -21.09 7.44
CA PRO A 36 -10.22 -22.42 6.83
C PRO A 36 -10.33 -23.56 7.84
N ASN A 37 -9.71 -23.41 9.01
CA ASN A 37 -9.83 -24.33 10.15
C ASN A 37 -11.18 -24.22 10.90
N ARG A 38 -12.12 -23.42 10.40
CA ARG A 38 -13.46 -23.13 10.96
C ARG A 38 -13.46 -22.38 12.29
N THR A 39 -12.41 -21.60 12.58
CA THR A 39 -12.40 -20.71 13.75
C THR A 39 -12.75 -19.27 13.34
N TRP A 40 -13.57 -18.60 14.16
CA TRP A 40 -13.85 -17.17 14.01
C TRP A 40 -12.78 -16.34 14.69
N GLU A 41 -12.13 -15.44 13.96
CA GLU A 41 -11.22 -14.44 14.51
C GLU A 41 -11.86 -13.06 14.44
N LYS A 42 -11.73 -12.27 15.52
CA LYS A 42 -12.18 -10.88 15.55
C LYS A 42 -11.16 -10.01 14.82
N MET A 43 -11.53 -9.55 13.63
CA MET A 43 -10.70 -8.76 12.75
C MET A 43 -10.91 -7.25 12.86
N GLY A 44 -11.91 -6.79 13.62
CA GLY A 44 -12.11 -5.35 13.81
C GLY A 44 -13.33 -4.96 14.64
N ARG A 45 -13.59 -3.67 14.67
CA ARG A 45 -14.70 -3.00 15.36
C ARG A 45 -15.24 -1.86 14.49
N TRP A 46 -16.55 -1.73 14.41
CA TRP A 46 -17.23 -0.56 13.87
C TRP A 46 -17.91 0.19 15.01
N GLU A 47 -17.57 1.45 15.18
CA GLU A 47 -18.07 2.32 16.24
C GLU A 47 -18.13 3.77 15.74
N ASN A 48 -19.23 4.48 15.98
CA ASN A 48 -19.42 5.89 15.63
C ASN A 48 -19.10 6.22 14.16
N GLY A 49 -19.56 5.38 13.22
CA GLY A 49 -19.31 5.59 11.79
C GLY A 49 -17.87 5.28 11.33
N THR A 50 -17.02 4.77 12.23
CA THR A 50 -15.62 4.47 11.95
C THR A 50 -15.34 2.97 12.02
N LEU A 51 -14.72 2.44 10.96
CA LEU A 51 -14.24 1.05 10.91
C LEU A 51 -12.78 0.98 11.37
N SER A 52 -12.50 0.22 12.43
CA SER A 52 -11.15 -0.09 12.91
C SER A 52 -10.88 -1.58 12.76
N LEU A 53 -9.89 -1.95 11.94
CA LEU A 53 -9.54 -3.35 11.69
C LEU A 53 -8.18 -3.68 12.32
N MET A 54 -8.03 -4.91 12.82
CA MET A 54 -6.81 -5.43 13.47
C MET A 54 -5.61 -5.39 12.53
N PHE A 55 -5.86 -5.73 11.27
CA PHE A 55 -4.98 -5.43 10.17
C PHE A 55 -5.74 -4.47 9.26
N PRO A 56 -5.10 -3.42 8.74
CA PRO A 56 -5.76 -2.65 7.70
C PRO A 56 -6.10 -3.61 6.56
N VAL A 57 -7.40 -3.83 6.34
CA VAL A 57 -7.89 -4.63 5.22
C VAL A 57 -7.67 -3.75 4.01
N TRP A 58 -6.49 -3.87 3.42
CA TRP A 58 -6.16 -3.13 2.22
C TRP A 58 -7.11 -3.62 1.14
N PRO A 59 -7.74 -2.69 0.39
CA PRO A 59 -8.54 -3.11 -0.74
C PRO A 59 -7.63 -3.95 -1.61
N ARG A 60 -7.89 -5.26 -1.70
CA ARG A 60 -7.27 -6.08 -2.73
C ARG A 60 -7.60 -5.36 -4.02
N TYR A 61 -6.58 -4.91 -4.75
CA TYR A 61 -6.85 -4.34 -6.05
C TYR A 61 -7.37 -5.47 -6.94
N ASN A 62 -8.69 -5.58 -7.03
CA ASN A 62 -9.37 -6.51 -7.91
C ASN A 62 -10.14 -5.67 -8.93
N SER A 63 -9.67 -5.69 -10.18
CA SER A 63 -10.36 -5.01 -11.27
C SER A 63 -11.65 -5.70 -11.70
N TRP A 64 -11.88 -6.95 -11.24
CA TRP A 64 -12.90 -7.84 -11.81
C TRP A 64 -14.02 -8.20 -10.84
N GLY A 65 -13.91 -7.87 -9.55
CA GLY A 65 -14.95 -8.23 -8.58
C GLY A 65 -15.19 -9.74 -8.46
N ASP A 66 -14.24 -10.58 -8.90
CA ASP A 66 -14.37 -12.03 -8.83
C ASP A 66 -14.51 -12.49 -7.37
N GLU A 67 -15.54 -13.33 -7.15
CA GLU A 67 -15.95 -13.91 -5.87
C GLU A 67 -15.02 -15.05 -5.40
N GLU A 68 -14.08 -15.48 -6.22
CA GLU A 68 -13.14 -16.53 -5.86
C GLU A 68 -12.04 -15.95 -4.95
N ALA A 69 -11.91 -16.53 -3.76
CA ALA A 69 -10.82 -16.27 -2.84
C ALA A 69 -9.51 -16.77 -3.46
N ASP A 70 -8.97 -15.99 -4.39
CA ASP A 70 -7.78 -16.38 -5.13
C ASP A 70 -6.60 -16.50 -4.16
N GLU A 71 -5.94 -17.65 -4.17
CA GLU A 71 -4.65 -17.89 -3.50
C GLU A 71 -3.56 -16.93 -4.02
N ASN A 72 -3.82 -16.25 -5.15
CA ASN A 72 -2.91 -15.37 -5.87
C ASN A 72 -2.96 -13.91 -5.36
N HIS A 73 -2.70 -13.71 -4.06
CA HIS A 73 -2.50 -12.39 -3.48
C HIS A 73 -1.01 -12.10 -3.25
N LEU A 74 -0.49 -11.03 -3.86
CA LEU A 74 0.94 -10.70 -3.82
C LEU A 74 1.21 -9.40 -3.06
N SER A 75 2.19 -9.44 -2.15
CA SER A 75 2.74 -8.23 -1.55
C SER A 75 3.84 -7.64 -2.42
N ILE A 76 3.66 -6.39 -2.80
CA ILE A 76 4.51 -5.68 -3.76
C ILE A 76 5.15 -4.48 -3.08
N VAL A 77 6.47 -4.40 -3.15
CA VAL A 77 7.23 -3.25 -2.68
C VAL A 77 7.50 -2.26 -3.81
N THR A 78 7.41 -0.97 -3.51
CA THR A 78 7.78 0.11 -4.42
C THR A 78 8.56 1.20 -3.69
N LEU A 79 9.18 2.09 -4.46
CA LEU A 79 9.85 3.30 -3.98
C LEU A 79 9.24 4.52 -4.66
N GLU A 80 9.17 5.65 -3.95
CA GLU A 80 8.77 6.93 -4.52
C GLU A 80 9.88 7.51 -5.40
N GLU A 81 9.62 7.66 -6.70
CA GLU A 81 10.54 8.27 -7.66
C GLU A 81 9.78 8.86 -8.85
N LYS A 82 9.81 10.19 -9.00
CA LYS A 82 9.13 10.88 -10.11
C LYS A 82 9.94 10.72 -11.40
N PRO A 83 9.31 10.47 -12.56
CA PRO A 83 7.86 10.37 -12.82
C PRO A 83 7.28 8.95 -12.71
N PHE A 84 8.09 7.96 -12.35
CA PHE A 84 7.74 6.53 -12.38
C PHE A 84 6.73 6.13 -11.31
N VAL A 85 6.94 6.58 -10.08
CA VAL A 85 6.08 6.35 -8.91
C VAL A 85 5.98 7.66 -8.13
N VAL A 86 4.78 8.21 -8.09
CA VAL A 86 4.42 9.43 -7.37
C VAL A 86 3.53 9.04 -6.21
N VAL A 87 3.83 9.57 -5.03
CA VAL A 87 3.05 9.32 -3.81
C VAL A 87 2.33 10.60 -3.42
N ASP A 88 1.01 10.52 -3.34
CA ASP A 88 0.14 11.58 -2.84
C ASP A 88 -0.54 11.15 -1.54
N ASN A 89 -1.00 12.14 -0.77
CA ASN A 89 -1.84 11.88 0.38
C ASN A 89 -3.26 11.48 -0.05
N VAL A 90 -3.95 10.76 0.82
CA VAL A 90 -5.36 10.41 0.65
C VAL A 90 -6.20 11.69 0.67
N ASP A 91 -7.26 11.73 -0.14
CA ASP A 91 -8.21 12.84 -0.13
C ASP A 91 -8.93 12.93 1.22
N ILE A 92 -8.96 14.13 1.81
CA ILE A 92 -9.46 14.38 3.17
C ILE A 92 -10.98 14.17 3.24
N LEU A 93 -11.69 14.50 2.16
CA LEU A 93 -13.15 14.41 2.12
C LEU A 93 -13.64 12.97 1.95
N THR A 94 -12.99 12.20 1.06
CA THR A 94 -13.44 10.84 0.75
C THR A 94 -12.72 9.76 1.55
N GLY A 95 -11.54 10.02 2.11
CA GLY A 95 -10.70 8.99 2.74
C GLY A 95 -10.21 7.90 1.77
N THR A 96 -10.31 8.16 0.47
CA THR A 96 -9.97 7.21 -0.60
C THR A 96 -9.00 7.79 -1.63
N CYS A 97 -8.40 6.90 -2.42
CA CYS A 97 -7.53 7.29 -3.51
C CYS A 97 -8.33 7.56 -4.79
N MET A 98 -7.90 8.55 -5.58
CA MET A 98 -8.48 8.85 -6.88
C MET A 98 -8.36 7.66 -7.85
N ARG A 99 -9.19 7.61 -8.90
CA ARG A 99 -9.28 6.47 -9.84
C ARG A 99 -7.95 6.09 -10.53
N ASN A 100 -7.07 7.06 -10.76
CA ASN A 100 -5.77 6.82 -11.38
C ASN A 100 -4.72 6.30 -10.38
N SER A 101 -4.87 6.57 -9.09
CA SER A 101 -3.97 6.06 -8.06
C SER A 101 -4.44 4.72 -7.49
N VAL A 102 -3.52 4.03 -6.84
CA VAL A 102 -3.78 2.83 -6.03
C VAL A 102 -3.42 3.13 -4.58
N PRO A 103 -4.18 2.58 -3.62
CA PRO A 103 -3.79 2.69 -2.22
C PRO A 103 -2.46 1.98 -1.99
N CYS A 104 -1.55 2.63 -1.28
CA CYS A 104 -0.27 2.06 -0.87
C CYS A 104 0.05 2.40 0.59
N ARG A 105 0.83 1.53 1.24
CA ARG A 105 1.14 1.62 2.67
C ARG A 105 2.52 2.24 2.88
N LYS A 106 2.65 3.18 3.80
CA LYS A 106 3.94 3.64 4.29
C LYS A 106 4.10 3.26 5.75
N HIS A 107 5.13 2.47 6.04
CA HIS A 107 5.46 2.13 7.41
C HIS A 107 6.13 3.34 8.10
N VAL A 108 5.57 3.76 9.23
CA VAL A 108 6.15 4.80 10.07
C VAL A 108 6.75 4.13 11.30
N LYS A 109 8.08 4.26 11.43
CA LYS A 109 8.75 3.91 12.69
C LYS A 109 8.45 5.02 13.68
N GLU A 110 7.54 4.79 14.62
CA GLU A 110 7.40 5.67 15.76
C GLU A 110 8.64 5.55 16.63
N LEU A 111 9.35 6.66 16.82
CA LEU A 111 10.61 6.68 17.57
C LEU A 111 10.43 6.35 19.07
N ASN A 112 9.19 6.32 19.57
CA ASN A 112 8.87 6.34 21.00
C ASN A 112 8.00 5.18 21.51
N SER A 113 7.62 4.20 20.68
CA SER A 113 6.78 3.08 21.12
C SER A 113 7.62 1.80 21.21
N THR A 114 7.89 1.34 22.44
CA THR A 114 8.47 0.01 22.78
C THR A 114 7.54 -1.17 22.46
N LYS A 115 6.46 -0.93 21.71
CA LYS A 115 5.55 -1.96 21.20
C LYS A 115 5.90 -2.18 19.73
N ASP A 116 6.24 -3.42 19.43
CA ASP A 116 6.60 -3.95 18.10
C ASP A 116 5.40 -3.94 17.13
N GLY A 117 4.87 -2.75 16.87
CA GLY A 117 3.69 -2.52 16.06
C GLY A 117 3.80 -1.15 15.40
N GLY A 118 4.62 -1.07 14.35
CA GLY A 118 4.77 0.17 13.59
C GLY A 118 3.43 0.64 13.02
N SER A 119 3.21 1.96 13.05
CA SER A 119 2.01 2.58 12.51
C SER A 119 2.10 2.66 10.98
N TYR A 120 1.02 2.32 10.27
CA TYR A 120 0.96 2.39 8.82
C TYR A 120 0.11 3.58 8.39
N ILE A 121 0.67 4.41 7.51
CA ILE A 121 -0.07 5.50 6.87
C ILE A 121 -0.53 5.03 5.49
N LYS A 122 -1.82 5.19 5.21
CA LYS A 122 -2.38 5.00 3.86
C LYS A 122 -2.00 6.20 3.00
N GLN A 123 -1.42 5.92 1.83
CA GLN A 123 -1.10 6.90 0.80
C GLN A 123 -1.65 6.44 -0.54
N CYS A 124 -1.57 7.30 -1.55
CA CYS A 124 -2.04 7.02 -2.89
C CYS A 124 -0.87 7.05 -3.86
N CYS A 125 -0.50 5.90 -4.39
CA CYS A 125 0.59 5.74 -5.35
C CYS A 125 0.04 5.82 -6.78
N LYS A 126 0.70 6.57 -7.66
CA LYS A 126 0.37 6.70 -9.09
C LYS A 126 1.63 6.81 -9.92
N GLY A 127 1.52 6.76 -11.24
CA GLY A 127 2.66 6.93 -12.15
C GLY A 127 2.86 5.74 -13.06
N PHE A 128 3.87 5.84 -13.91
CA PHE A 128 4.09 4.90 -15.01
C PHE A 128 4.24 3.44 -14.55
N CYS A 129 5.03 3.18 -13.51
CA CYS A 129 5.22 1.81 -13.01
C CYS A 129 3.94 1.25 -12.38
N ILE A 130 3.14 2.10 -11.75
CA ILE A 130 1.86 1.71 -11.15
C ILE A 130 0.83 1.37 -12.23
N ASP A 131 0.79 2.12 -13.33
CA ASP A 131 -0.11 1.83 -14.45
C ASP A 131 0.26 0.52 -15.16
N ILE A 132 1.55 0.25 -15.34
CA ILE A 132 2.04 -1.04 -15.84
C ILE A 132 1.62 -2.16 -14.89
N LEU A 133 1.86 -2.00 -13.59
CA LEU A 133 1.47 -3.01 -12.59
C LEU A 133 -0.03 -3.31 -12.63
N LYS A 134 -0.88 -2.27 -12.70
CA LYS A 134 -2.34 -2.45 -12.85
C LYS A 134 -2.69 -3.23 -14.11
N LYS A 135 -1.99 -2.98 -15.22
CA LYS A 135 -2.22 -3.67 -16.49
C LYS A 135 -1.79 -5.13 -16.43
N ILE A 136 -0.64 -5.42 -15.81
CA ILE A 136 -0.15 -6.79 -15.61
C ILE A 136 -1.10 -7.55 -14.69
N ALA A 137 -1.49 -6.97 -13.55
CA ALA A 137 -2.44 -7.58 -12.62
C ALA A 137 -3.77 -7.93 -13.30
N ARG A 138 -4.28 -7.05 -14.17
CA ARG A 138 -5.50 -7.30 -14.96
C ARG A 138 -5.35 -8.44 -15.96
N ASN A 139 -4.21 -8.52 -16.63
CA ASN A 139 -3.97 -9.50 -17.69
C ASN A 139 -3.67 -10.90 -17.12
N VAL A 140 -2.90 -10.97 -16.03
CA VAL A 140 -2.50 -12.21 -15.35
C VAL A 140 -3.55 -12.67 -14.34
N LYS A 141 -4.45 -11.77 -13.93
CA LYS A 141 -5.51 -12.00 -12.93
C LYS A 141 -4.95 -12.36 -11.55
N PHE A 142 -4.19 -11.44 -10.95
CA PHE A 142 -3.83 -11.52 -9.54
C PHE A 142 -4.23 -10.24 -8.80
N THR A 143 -4.35 -10.37 -7.48
CA THR A 143 -4.56 -9.21 -6.61
C THR A 143 -3.28 -8.88 -5.87
N PHE A 144 -3.11 -7.61 -5.48
CA PHE A 144 -1.90 -7.20 -4.78
C PHE A 144 -2.18 -6.18 -3.68
N ASP A 145 -1.28 -6.16 -2.69
CA ASP A 145 -1.09 -5.03 -1.78
C ASP A 145 0.22 -4.32 -2.14
N LEU A 146 0.18 -2.99 -2.21
CA LEU A 146 1.33 -2.17 -2.54
C LEU A 146 1.81 -1.43 -1.31
N TYR A 147 3.12 -1.45 -1.05
CA TYR A 147 3.68 -0.69 0.05
C TYR A 147 5.04 -0.07 -0.29
N LEU A 148 5.36 1.01 0.39
CA LEU A 148 6.60 1.75 0.23
C LEU A 148 7.70 1.13 1.08
N VAL A 149 8.86 0.93 0.48
CA VAL A 149 10.05 0.41 1.17
C VAL A 149 10.39 1.25 2.40
N THR A 150 10.65 0.55 3.50
CA THR A 150 10.85 1.18 4.82
C THR A 150 12.05 2.13 4.88
N ASN A 151 13.11 1.81 4.14
CA ASN A 151 14.38 2.53 4.16
C ASN A 151 14.52 3.58 3.04
N GLY A 152 13.52 3.71 2.16
CA GLY A 152 13.56 4.67 1.04
C GLY A 152 14.69 4.44 0.04
N LYS A 153 15.18 3.21 -0.10
CA LYS A 153 16.34 2.85 -0.95
C LYS A 153 15.99 1.72 -1.91
N HIS A 154 16.55 1.78 -3.11
CA HIS A 154 16.47 0.71 -4.11
C HIS A 154 17.05 -0.61 -3.59
N GLY A 155 18.25 -0.54 -3.05
CA GLY A 155 18.94 -1.67 -2.46
C GLY A 155 20.42 -1.66 -2.81
N LYS A 156 21.23 -1.85 -1.79
CA LYS A 156 22.68 -1.93 -1.85
C LYS A 156 23.13 -3.01 -0.87
N LYS A 157 24.15 -3.78 -1.27
CA LYS A 157 24.82 -4.73 -0.39
C LYS A 157 25.72 -3.97 0.59
N ILE A 158 25.45 -4.13 1.87
CA ILE A 158 26.25 -3.59 2.98
C ILE A 158 26.62 -4.75 3.88
N ASN A 159 27.90 -4.99 4.11
CA ASN A 159 28.40 -6.10 4.94
C ASN A 159 27.78 -7.46 4.54
N ASN A 160 27.72 -7.72 3.23
CA ASN A 160 27.12 -8.92 2.64
C ASN A 160 25.60 -9.08 2.85
N VAL A 161 24.91 -8.05 3.36
CA VAL A 161 23.45 -8.04 3.54
C VAL A 161 22.82 -7.00 2.62
N TRP A 162 21.74 -7.37 1.94
CA TRP A 162 20.99 -6.48 1.07
C TRP A 162 19.99 -5.65 1.87
N ASN A 163 19.91 -4.36 1.55
CA ASN A 163 18.89 -3.46 2.10
C ASN A 163 17.90 -3.00 1.02
N GLY A 164 16.96 -2.14 1.41
CA GLY A 164 16.03 -1.50 0.49
C GLY A 164 15.05 -2.48 -0.14
N MET A 165 14.53 -2.16 -1.33
CA MET A 165 13.57 -3.01 -2.04
C MET A 165 14.14 -4.39 -2.32
N VAL A 166 15.40 -4.47 -2.75
CA VAL A 166 16.09 -5.75 -3.01
C VAL A 166 16.15 -6.61 -1.74
N GLY A 167 16.53 -6.01 -0.60
CA GLY A 167 16.56 -6.72 0.68
C GLY A 167 15.19 -7.26 1.10
N GLU A 168 14.12 -6.50 0.91
CA GLU A 168 12.77 -6.94 1.27
C GLU A 168 12.25 -8.09 0.39
N VAL A 169 12.66 -8.16 -0.88
CA VAL A 169 12.35 -9.30 -1.76
C VAL A 169 13.13 -10.55 -1.34
N ILE A 170 14.42 -10.41 -1.02
CA ILE A 170 15.27 -11.53 -0.57
C ILE A 170 14.76 -12.11 0.76
N GLU A 171 14.34 -11.25 1.68
CA GLU A 171 13.73 -11.65 2.96
C GLU A 171 12.31 -12.19 2.82
N LYS A 172 11.78 -12.28 1.59
CA LYS A 172 10.41 -12.74 1.27
C LYS A 172 9.32 -11.91 1.97
N LYS A 173 9.61 -10.64 2.28
CA LYS A 173 8.61 -9.67 2.78
C LYS A 173 7.73 -9.15 1.64
N ALA A 174 8.31 -9.06 0.44
CA ALA A 174 7.60 -8.83 -0.81
C ALA A 174 7.83 -10.00 -1.77
N ALA A 175 6.79 -10.33 -2.54
CA ALA A 175 6.88 -11.28 -3.64
C ALA A 175 7.53 -10.66 -4.89
N MET A 176 7.35 -9.35 -5.10
CA MET A 176 7.95 -8.61 -6.21
C MET A 176 8.21 -7.15 -5.85
N ALA A 177 9.20 -6.56 -6.51
CA ALA A 177 9.48 -5.14 -6.44
C ALA A 177 9.14 -4.45 -7.77
N VAL A 178 8.51 -3.29 -7.71
CA VAL A 178 8.15 -2.49 -8.88
C VAL A 178 8.70 -1.08 -8.72
N GLY A 179 9.37 -0.56 -9.75
CA GLY A 179 9.96 0.76 -9.73
C GLY A 179 11.01 0.94 -10.82
N SER A 180 11.74 2.04 -10.77
CA SER A 180 12.88 2.37 -11.63
C SER A 180 14.17 1.68 -11.17
N LEU A 181 14.11 0.36 -10.96
CA LEU A 181 15.26 -0.41 -10.49
C LEU A 181 16.22 -0.74 -11.64
N THR A 182 17.46 -0.26 -11.55
CA THR A 182 18.52 -0.61 -12.52
C THR A 182 18.92 -2.07 -12.40
N ILE A 183 18.98 -2.76 -13.55
CA ILE A 183 19.52 -4.12 -13.68
C ILE A 183 21.05 -4.03 -13.65
N ASN A 184 21.67 -4.75 -12.71
CA ASN A 184 23.12 -4.92 -12.65
C ASN A 184 23.45 -6.39 -12.35
N GLU A 185 24.71 -6.78 -12.53
CA GLU A 185 25.17 -8.15 -12.28
C GLU A 185 24.95 -8.55 -10.81
N GLU A 186 25.40 -7.71 -9.87
CA GLU A 186 25.30 -7.99 -8.44
C GLU A 186 23.86 -8.24 -7.93
N ARG A 187 22.85 -7.52 -8.47
CA ARG A 187 21.45 -7.76 -8.13
C ARG A 187 20.89 -8.97 -8.87
N SER A 188 21.33 -9.22 -10.10
CA SER A 188 20.86 -10.37 -10.89
C SER A 188 21.32 -11.72 -10.32
N GLU A 189 22.37 -11.73 -9.50
CA GLU A 189 22.79 -12.91 -8.74
C GLU A 189 21.81 -13.30 -7.62
N VAL A 190 20.99 -12.36 -7.14
CA VAL A 190 20.16 -12.55 -5.93
C VAL A 190 18.66 -12.40 -6.17
N ILE A 191 18.26 -11.73 -7.25
CA ILE A 191 16.87 -11.56 -7.67
C ILE A 191 16.73 -11.69 -9.18
N ASP A 192 15.58 -12.20 -9.63
CA ASP A 192 15.25 -12.27 -11.05
C ASP A 192 14.65 -10.95 -11.54
N PHE A 193 15.01 -10.55 -12.75
CA PHE A 193 14.47 -9.36 -13.41
C PHE A 193 13.53 -9.74 -14.57
N SER A 194 12.48 -8.95 -14.75
CA SER A 194 11.69 -8.98 -15.98
C SER A 194 12.46 -8.34 -17.13
N VAL A 195 11.91 -8.46 -18.34
CA VAL A 195 12.35 -7.63 -19.47
C VAL A 195 12.19 -6.15 -19.11
N PRO A 196 13.21 -5.29 -19.32
CA PRO A 196 13.11 -3.87 -19.04
C PRO A 196 12.04 -3.23 -19.94
N PHE A 197 11.24 -2.33 -19.37
CA PHE A 197 10.15 -1.66 -20.09
C PHE A 197 10.51 -0.22 -20.53
N VAL A 198 11.65 0.31 -20.07
CA VAL A 198 12.27 1.54 -20.57
C VAL A 198 13.76 1.28 -20.72
N GLU A 199 14.32 1.62 -21.88
CA GLU A 199 15.76 1.70 -22.06
C GLU A 199 16.24 3.04 -21.51
N THR A 200 16.90 2.99 -20.36
CA THR A 200 17.63 4.14 -19.80
C THR A 200 19.10 3.79 -19.68
N GLY A 201 19.94 4.76 -20.07
CA GLY A 201 21.39 4.66 -19.97
C GLY A 201 21.96 5.76 -19.08
N ILE A 202 23.26 5.68 -18.81
CA ILE A 202 23.97 6.75 -18.13
C ILE A 202 24.05 7.94 -19.10
N SER A 203 23.50 9.08 -18.68
CA SER A 203 23.54 10.33 -19.45
C SER A 203 24.05 11.47 -18.59
N VAL A 204 24.84 12.37 -19.17
CA VAL A 204 25.31 13.58 -18.50
C VAL A 204 24.43 14.75 -18.91
N MET A 205 23.91 15.50 -17.93
CA MET A 205 23.13 16.71 -18.14
C MET A 205 23.94 17.93 -17.70
N VAL A 206 24.07 18.92 -18.59
CA VAL A 206 24.79 20.16 -18.32
C VAL A 206 23.93 21.38 -18.64
N ALA A 207 24.00 22.41 -17.80
CA ALA A 207 23.39 23.69 -18.11
C ALA A 207 24.17 24.33 -19.26
N ARG A 208 23.45 24.75 -20.30
CA ARG A 208 24.05 25.47 -21.41
C ARG A 208 24.40 26.89 -20.95
N SER A 209 25.63 27.13 -20.54
CA SER A 209 26.18 28.48 -20.43
C SER A 209 26.63 28.95 -21.83
N ASN A 210 26.81 30.25 -22.04
CA ASN A 210 27.24 30.82 -23.33
C ASN A 210 28.65 30.37 -23.81
N GLY A 211 29.24 29.33 -23.22
CA GLY A 211 30.51 28.73 -23.60
C GLY A 211 30.36 27.26 -24.04
N THR A 212 31.28 26.79 -24.88
CA THR A 212 31.36 25.39 -25.30
C THR A 212 31.81 24.51 -24.15
N VAL A 213 30.94 23.63 -23.65
CA VAL A 213 31.33 22.57 -22.72
C VAL A 213 31.88 21.41 -23.54
N SER A 214 33.16 21.08 -23.38
CA SER A 214 33.77 19.94 -24.08
C SER A 214 33.26 18.62 -23.48
N PRO A 215 32.84 17.64 -24.31
CA PRO A 215 32.52 16.29 -23.85
C PRO A 215 33.67 15.61 -23.08
N SER A 216 34.92 16.02 -23.32
CA SER A 216 36.11 15.51 -22.62
C SER A 216 36.17 15.88 -21.14
N ALA A 217 35.32 16.79 -20.65
CA ALA A 217 35.24 17.10 -19.22
C ALA A 217 34.52 16.02 -18.40
N PHE A 218 33.97 14.99 -19.06
CA PHE A 218 33.12 13.96 -18.44
C PHE A 218 33.61 12.51 -18.68
N LEU A 219 34.76 12.36 -19.33
CA LEU A 219 35.50 11.09 -19.48
C LEU A 219 36.66 11.07 -18.48
#